data_AF-A0A962SYV2-F1
#
_entry.id   AF-A0A962SYV2-F1
#
_cell.length_a   1.000
_cell.length_b   1.000
_cell.length_c   1.000
_cell.angle_alpha   90.00
_cell.angle_beta   90.00
_cell.angle_gamma   90.00
#
_symmetry.space_group_name_H-M   'P 1'
#
loop_
_entity.id
_entity.type
_entity.pdbx_description
1 polymer ?
#
loop_
_entity_poly.entity_id
_entity_poly.type
_entity_poly.pdbx_seq_one_letter_code
_entity_poly.pdbx_strand_id
1 'polypeptide(L)' 'MFYKRPESVLVVVYVVSDDVLVLRRRQPPDFWQSVTGSLRWEETDPLEAARRELFEETGLGEGL' A
#
# COMPACT_ATOMS: atom_id res chain seq x y z
N MET A 1 -15.74 10.95 -13.35
CA MET A 1 -14.31 10.91 -12.98
C MET A 1 -14.26 10.64 -11.48
N PHE A 2 -13.86 9.44 -11.05
CA PHE A 2 -13.71 9.14 -9.63
C PHE A 2 -12.31 9.59 -9.21
N TYR A 3 -12.23 10.63 -8.38
CA TYR A 3 -10.97 11.03 -7.78
C TYR A 3 -10.58 10.04 -6.70
N LYS A 4 -9.27 9.83 -6.53
CA LYS A 4 -8.74 9.18 -5.34
C LYS A 4 -9.12 10.00 -4.12
N ARG A 5 -9.51 9.31 -3.04
CA ARG A 5 -9.69 9.97 -1.74
C ARG A 5 -8.33 10.52 -1.28
N PRO A 6 -8.27 11.75 -0.74
CA PRO A 6 -7.02 12.37 -0.31
C PRO A 6 -6.54 11.86 1.07
N GLU A 7 -6.91 10.63 1.42
CA GLU A 7 -6.51 9.93 2.63
C GLU A 7 -5.91 8.60 2.19
N SER A 8 -4.73 8.26 2.70
CA SER A 8 -3.96 7.12 2.24
C SER A 8 -3.25 6.41 3.38
N VAL A 9 -2.91 5.15 3.14
CA VAL A 9 -2.04 4.36 3.99
C VAL A 9 -0.65 4.20 3.37
N LEU A 10 0.35 4.01 4.25
CA LEU A 10 1.70 3.58 3.90
C LEU A 10 2.01 2.35 4.76
N VAL A 11 2.29 1.22 4.11
CA VAL A 11 2.61 -0.04 4.80
C VAL A 11 4.10 -0.34 4.60
N VAL A 12 4.87 -0.25 5.68
CA VAL A 12 6.29 -0.58 5.67
C VAL A 12 6.46 -2.06 5.98
N VAL A 13 6.85 -2.83 4.97
CA VAL A 13 7.16 -4.24 5.10
C VAL A 13 8.66 -4.40 5.28
N TYR A 14 9.07 -5.04 6.37
CA TYR A 14 10.47 -5.23 6.72
C TYR A 14 10.69 -6.62 7.32
N VAL A 15 11.94 -7.05 7.32
CA VAL A 15 12.40 -8.27 8.00
C VAL A 15 13.29 -7.91 9.18
N VAL A 16 13.50 -8.86 10.10
CA VAL A 16 14.31 -8.66 11.32
C VAL A 16 15.77 -8.30 11.01
N SER A 17 16.26 -8.56 9.79
CA SER A 17 17.59 -8.15 9.32
C SER A 17 17.67 -6.69 8.85
N ASP A 18 16.66 -5.86 9.14
CA ASP A 18 16.56 -4.43 8.78
C ASP A 18 16.43 -4.13 7.27
N ASP A 19 16.15 -5.16 6.45
CA ASP A 19 15.81 -4.95 5.04
C ASP A 19 14.34 -4.55 4.86
N VAL A 20 14.09 -3.59 3.98
CA VAL A 20 12.76 -3.04 3.69
C VAL A 20 12.35 -3.31 2.24
N LEU A 21 11.12 -3.79 2.05
CA LEU A 21 10.54 -3.94 0.72
C LEU A 21 10.23 -2.57 0.11
N VAL A 22 10.79 -2.32 -1.07
CA VAL A 22 10.49 -1.17 -1.92
C VAL A 22 10.05 -1.62 -3.31
N LEU A 23 9.02 -0.96 -3.82
CA LEU A 23 8.42 -1.16 -5.13
C LEU A 23 8.75 0.05 -6.02
N ARG A 24 9.18 -0.23 -7.26
CA ARG A 24 9.35 0.81 -8.28
C ARG A 24 8.00 1.14 -8.91
N ARG A 25 7.55 2.39 -8.79
CA ARG A 25 6.32 2.85 -9.44
C ARG A 25 6.43 2.70 -10.95
N ARG A 26 5.29 2.40 -11.59
CA ARG A 26 5.17 2.49 -13.06
C ARG A 26 5.24 3.95 -13.53
N GLN A 27 4.64 4.87 -12.75
CA GLN A 27 4.63 6.31 -13.02
C GLN A 27 4.58 7.12 -11.70
N PRO A 28 5.40 8.18 -11.56
CA PRO A 28 6.55 8.49 -12.42
C PRO A 28 7.62 7.38 -12.34
N PRO A 29 8.39 7.14 -13.42
CA PRO A 29 9.52 6.21 -13.36
C PRO A 29 10.54 6.68 -12.31
N ASP A 30 11.34 5.75 -11.80
CA ASP A 30 12.40 5.98 -10.79
C ASP A 30 11.92 6.44 -9.41
N PHE A 31 10.60 6.48 -9.18
CA PHE A 31 10.04 6.65 -7.85
C PHE A 31 9.92 5.30 -7.16
N TRP A 32 10.61 5.15 -6.02
CA TRP A 32 10.58 3.96 -5.18
C TRP A 32 9.84 4.27 -3.87
N GLN A 33 9.06 3.31 -3.41
CA GLN A 33 8.24 3.43 -2.20
C GLN A 33 7.91 2.07 -1.62
N SER A 34 7.49 2.02 -0.36
CA SER A 34 6.77 0.84 0.14
C SER A 34 5.33 0.79 -0.41
N VAL A 35 4.50 -0.14 0.07
CA VAL A 35 3.10 -0.27 -0.34
C VAL A 35 2.31 0.98 0.08
N THR A 36 1.54 1.57 -0.84
CA THR A 36 0.67 2.71 -0.54
C THR A 36 -0.64 2.62 -1.29
N GLY A 37 -1.70 3.19 -0.72
CA GLY A 37 -2.94 3.36 -1.44
C GLY A 37 -3.91 4.28 -0.75
N SER A 38 -4.82 4.84 -1.54
CA SER A 38 -5.90 5.65 -1.00
C SER A 38 -6.93 4.74 -0.34
N LEU A 39 -7.55 5.25 0.71
CA LEU A 39 -8.79 4.67 1.19
C LEU A 39 -9.83 4.73 0.06
N ARG A 40 -10.60 3.67 -0.09
CA ARG A 40 -11.85 3.68 -0.86
C ARG A 40 -12.86 4.57 -0.13
N TRP A 41 -13.91 5.00 -0.83
CA TRP A 41 -14.89 5.93 -0.26
C TRP A 41 -15.77 5.25 0.81
N GLU A 42 -15.93 3.93 0.68
CA GLU A 42 -16.63 3.04 1.61
C GLU A 42 -15.78 2.58 2.80
N GLU A 43 -14.45 2.73 2.73
CA GLU A 43 -13.53 2.34 3.82
C GLU A 43 -13.55 3.41 4.92
N THR A 44 -13.86 2.99 6.15
CA THR A 44 -13.82 3.87 7.34
C THR A 44 -12.60 3.60 8.22
N ASP A 45 -12.05 2.38 8.17
CA ASP A 45 -10.84 1.98 8.89
C ASP A 45 -9.64 1.94 7.94
N PRO A 46 -8.56 2.71 8.20
CA PRO A 46 -7.31 2.61 7.45
C PRO A 46 -6.68 1.20 7.46
N LEU A 47 -6.94 0.36 8.46
CA LEU A 47 -6.38 -0.99 8.52
C LEU A 47 -6.90 -1.87 7.38
N GLU A 48 -8.17 -1.72 7.00
CA GLU A 48 -8.78 -2.42 5.86
C GLU A 48 -8.06 -2.04 4.55
N ALA A 49 -7.82 -0.73 4.35
CA ALA A 49 -7.06 -0.26 3.20
C ALA A 49 -5.62 -0.79 3.20
N ALA A 50 -4.95 -0.83 4.37
CA ALA A 50 -3.59 -1.35 4.49
C ALA A 50 -3.49 -2.84 4.13
N ARG A 51 -4.42 -3.67 4.62
CA ARG A 51 -4.48 -5.11 4.31
C ARG A 51 -4.75 -5.35 2.83
N ARG A 52 -5.72 -4.62 2.28
CA ARG A 52 -6.07 -4.69 0.87
C ARG A 52 -4.92 -4.28 -0.04
N GLU A 53 -4.31 -3.13 0.18
CA GLU A 53 -3.21 -2.63 -0.67
C GLU A 53 -1.97 -3.54 -0.56
N LEU A 54 -1.69 -4.10 0.63
CA LEU A 54 -0.62 -5.09 0.79
C LEU A 54 -0.85 -6.31 -0.09
N PHE A 55 -2.07 -6.85 -0.10
CA PHE A 55 -2.42 -8.00 -0.93
C PHE A 55 -2.45 -7.63 -2.42
N GLU A 56 -3.10 -6.54 -2.82
CA GLU A 56 -3.24 -6.11 -4.22
C GLU A 56 -1.87 -5.80 -4.87
N GLU A 57 -0.93 -5.19 -4.15
CA GLU A 57 0.38 -4.81 -4.71
C GLU A 57 1.47 -5.90 -4.58
N THR A 58 1.37 -6.81 -3.60
CA THR A 58 2.45 -7.77 -3.30
C THR A 58 2.02 -9.23 -3.21
N GLY A 59 0.73 -9.51 -3.07
CA GLY A 59 0.20 -10.84 -2.77
C GLY A 59 0.40 -11.31 -1.33
N LEU A 60 1.00 -10.48 -0.46
CA LEU A 60 1.22 -10.82 0.95
C LEU A 60 -0.04 -10.55 1.80
N GLY A 61 -0.15 -11.24 2.93
CA GLY A 61 -1.17 -10.99 3.94
C GLY A 61 -2.55 -11.57 3.64
N GLU A 62 -2.66 -12.51 2.70
CA GLU A 62 -3.88 -13.29 2.50
C GLU A 62 -4.26 -14.02 3.80
N GLY A 63 -5.44 -13.69 4.34
CA GLY A 63 -5.97 -14.31 5.57
C GLY A 63 -5.44 -13.76 6.89
N LEU A 64 -4.65 -12.68 6.89
CA LEU A 64 -4.36 -11.89 8.09
C LEU A 64 -5.57 -11.08 8.53
#